data_AF-A0A2E9U6V9-F1
#
_entry.id   AF-A0A2E9U6V9-F1
#
_cell.length_a   1.000
_cell.length_b   1.000
_cell.length_c   1.000
_cell.angle_alpha   90.00
_cell.angle_beta   90.00
_cell.angle_gamma   90.00
#
_symmetry.space_group_name_H-M   'P 1'
#
loop_
_entity.id
_entity.type
_entity.pdbx_description
1 polymer ?
#
loop_
_entity_poly.entity_id
_entity_poly.type
_entity_poly.pdbx_seq_one_letter_code
_entity_poly.pdbx_strand_id
1 'polypeptide(L)'
;MQVDEEAKAILKTLHSVSELVELRPAELLEAAQKVGLAEEATELTQQDLVFKILKVQAIDNGFLYTEGVVEVLPDGYGFLRAPEFSYLPGPEDVYVSPSQIRKFGLRTGDTVSGTIRKPKSGEKYFAMVRVDAVNFDPPDIAQQRKRFKNLTPLHPEKRIRLEHGKENVAARVLDLLSPQGFGQRAIIVSPPRAGKTLLLQTIARSLEANHPEAYVIVLLIDERPEEVTDMERTVAGEVVASTFDEPATRHVAVGEIVMEKARRLVEHGIDVVILLDSLTRLARAHNTVTPTSGRVLTGGVDANALEKPKKFFGSARNIEEGGSLTIIATALIETGSRMDEVIFEEFKGTGNSEVVLERRLADKRIFPAIAINRSGTRKEELLLDETELQRVWMLRKALAAVQSDEAMELLIKRLGQTENNEEFLTTLSETGVQ
;
A
#
# COMPACT_ATOMS: atom_id res chain seq x y z
N MET A 1 31.22 -8.14 26.70
CA MET A 1 31.09 -6.72 27.09
C MET A 1 32.08 -5.83 26.33
N GLN A 2 33.39 -6.14 26.28
CA GLN A 2 34.39 -5.34 25.54
C GLN A 2 34.15 -5.23 24.02
N VAL A 3 33.75 -6.30 23.34
CA VAL A 3 33.51 -6.29 21.88
C VAL A 3 32.34 -5.37 21.46
N ASP A 4 31.37 -5.10 22.35
CA ASP A 4 30.27 -4.16 22.07
C ASP A 4 30.67 -2.70 22.29
N GLU A 5 31.67 -2.42 23.13
CA GLU A 5 32.14 -1.05 23.39
C GLU A 5 32.98 -0.52 22.22
N GLU A 6 33.88 -1.35 21.69
CA GLU A 6 34.71 -1.03 20.53
C GLU A 6 33.86 -0.86 19.27
N ALA A 7 32.90 -1.77 19.04
CA ALA A 7 31.91 -1.64 17.98
C ALA A 7 31.11 -0.33 18.09
N LYS A 8 30.64 0.02 19.29
CA LYS A 8 29.93 1.29 19.53
C LYS A 8 30.83 2.51 19.33
N ALA A 9 32.12 2.42 19.58
CA ALA A 9 33.07 3.51 19.37
C ALA A 9 33.28 3.78 17.87
N ILE A 10 33.46 2.72 17.06
CA ILE A 10 33.56 2.84 15.60
C ILE A 10 32.26 3.38 15.01
N LEU A 11 31.11 2.88 15.47
CA LEU A 11 29.82 3.37 14.97
C LEU A 11 29.61 4.86 15.27
N LYS A 12 30.08 5.37 16.41
CA LYS A 12 30.00 6.82 16.71
C LYS A 12 30.78 7.71 15.73
N THR A 13 31.71 7.16 14.95
CA THR A 13 32.46 7.93 13.94
C THR A 13 31.85 7.87 12.54
N LEU A 14 30.80 7.06 12.33
CA LEU A 14 30.07 6.98 11.06
C LEU A 14 28.96 8.02 11.01
N HIS A 15 28.52 8.38 9.80
CA HIS A 15 27.41 9.31 9.64
C HIS A 15 26.12 8.73 10.23
N SER A 16 25.26 9.63 10.69
CA SER A 16 23.89 9.33 11.13
C SER A 16 22.87 9.82 10.08
N VAL A 17 21.65 9.29 10.13
CA VAL A 17 20.54 9.78 9.27
C VAL A 17 20.33 11.27 9.49
N SER A 18 20.31 11.73 10.75
CA SER A 18 20.15 13.15 11.10
C SER A 18 21.21 14.03 10.43
N GLU A 19 22.47 13.62 10.45
CA GLU A 19 23.55 14.36 9.78
C GLU A 19 23.34 14.41 8.26
N LEU A 20 23.03 13.27 7.63
CA LEU A 20 22.95 13.17 6.18
C LEU A 20 21.72 13.87 5.60
N VAL A 21 20.59 13.88 6.31
CA VAL A 21 19.36 14.55 5.88
C VAL A 21 19.49 16.08 5.95
N GLU A 22 20.30 16.60 6.88
CA GLU A 22 20.56 18.04 7.01
C GLU A 22 21.58 18.57 5.98
N LEU A 23 22.30 17.70 5.28
CA LEU A 23 23.27 18.11 4.27
C LEU A 23 22.58 18.78 3.07
N ARG A 24 23.25 19.79 2.49
CA ARG A 24 22.83 20.33 1.20
C ARG A 24 23.05 19.27 0.11
N PRO A 25 22.30 19.30 -1.01
CA PRO A 25 22.43 18.29 -2.07
C PRO A 25 23.87 18.09 -2.56
N ALA A 26 24.65 19.15 -2.70
CA ALA A 26 26.06 19.07 -3.10
C ALA A 26 26.94 18.36 -2.06
N GLU A 27 26.68 18.56 -0.77
CA GLU A 27 27.43 17.94 0.33
C GLU A 27 27.07 16.45 0.48
N LEU A 28 25.80 16.11 0.25
CA LEU A 28 25.35 14.72 0.22
C LEU A 28 25.98 13.95 -0.95
N LEU A 29 26.11 14.56 -2.12
CA LEU A 29 26.84 13.99 -3.25
C LEU A 29 28.33 13.81 -2.94
N GLU A 30 28.95 14.75 -2.24
CA GLU A 30 30.34 14.60 -1.79
C GLU A 30 30.50 13.44 -0.79
N ALA A 31 29.55 13.28 0.14
CA ALA A 31 29.50 12.15 1.05
C ALA A 31 29.34 10.81 0.30
N ALA A 32 28.46 10.76 -0.72
CA ALA A 32 28.31 9.61 -1.60
C ALA A 32 29.60 9.28 -2.36
N GLN A 33 30.31 10.29 -2.86
CA GLN A 33 31.58 10.11 -3.56
C GLN A 33 32.66 9.52 -2.64
N LYS A 34 32.72 9.94 -1.36
CA LYS A 34 33.68 9.41 -0.38
C LYS A 34 33.50 7.92 -0.09
N VAL A 35 32.28 7.40 -0.23
CA VAL A 35 31.96 5.98 -0.06
C VAL A 35 31.85 5.23 -1.39
N GLY A 36 32.30 5.83 -2.50
CA GLY A 36 32.36 5.17 -3.81
C GLY A 36 31.03 5.09 -4.56
N LEU A 37 30.01 5.86 -4.19
CA LEU A 37 28.67 5.86 -4.81
C LEU A 37 28.46 6.96 -5.87
N ALA A 38 29.54 7.56 -6.40
CA ALA A 38 29.46 8.76 -7.23
C ALA A 38 28.60 8.60 -8.51
N GLU A 39 28.66 7.44 -9.17
CA GLU A 39 27.93 7.17 -10.42
C GLU A 39 26.45 6.88 -10.16
N GLU A 40 26.13 6.21 -9.06
CA GLU A 40 24.77 5.79 -8.72
C GLU A 40 23.98 6.90 -8.02
N ALA A 41 24.65 7.88 -7.42
CA ALA A 41 24.02 8.94 -6.64
C ALA A 41 23.07 9.84 -7.44
N THR A 42 23.27 9.96 -8.77
CA THR A 42 22.43 10.80 -9.64
C THR A 42 21.09 10.16 -10.00
N GLU A 43 20.96 8.84 -9.84
CA GLU A 43 19.75 8.08 -10.20
C GLU A 43 18.86 7.80 -9.00
N LEU A 44 19.34 8.10 -7.79
CA LEU A 44 18.64 7.80 -6.55
C LEU A 44 17.90 9.02 -5.99
N THR A 45 16.80 8.76 -5.30
CA THR A 45 16.18 9.79 -4.48
C THR A 45 17.12 10.19 -3.33
N GLN A 46 16.92 11.37 -2.76
CA GLN A 46 17.72 11.81 -1.61
C GLN A 46 17.67 10.80 -0.46
N GLN A 47 16.48 10.26 -0.18
CA GLN A 47 16.27 9.27 0.87
C GLN A 47 17.03 7.97 0.59
N ASP A 48 16.92 7.43 -0.63
CA ASP A 48 17.62 6.19 -1.00
C ASP A 48 19.14 6.36 -0.94
N LEU A 49 19.64 7.53 -1.34
CA LEU A 49 21.06 7.85 -1.28
C LEU A 49 21.58 7.86 0.16
N VAL A 50 20.84 8.46 1.10
CA VAL A 50 21.17 8.46 2.53
C VAL A 50 21.30 7.02 3.05
N PHE A 51 20.30 6.17 2.79
CA PHE A 51 20.33 4.78 3.23
C PHE A 51 21.48 3.98 2.61
N LYS A 52 21.79 4.24 1.34
CA LYS A 52 22.89 3.57 0.65
C LYS A 52 24.24 3.95 1.22
N ILE A 53 24.46 5.24 1.54
CA ILE A 53 25.66 5.72 2.22
C ILE A 53 25.82 4.99 3.56
N LEU A 54 24.79 4.95 4.39
CA LEU A 54 24.84 4.29 5.71
C LEU A 54 25.19 2.80 5.59
N LYS A 55 24.58 2.12 4.60
CA LYS A 55 24.85 0.70 4.33
C LYS A 55 26.31 0.46 3.95
N VAL A 56 26.86 1.24 3.02
CA VAL A 56 28.26 1.12 2.59
C VAL A 56 29.21 1.41 3.75
N GLN A 57 28.96 2.48 4.51
CA GLN A 57 29.77 2.82 5.68
C GLN A 57 29.81 1.71 6.71
N ALA A 58 28.67 1.06 7.00
CA ALA A 58 28.62 -0.04 7.93
C ALA A 58 29.45 -1.24 7.42
N ILE A 59 29.31 -1.60 6.15
CA ILE A 59 30.01 -2.73 5.53
C ILE A 59 31.53 -2.49 5.50
N ASP A 60 31.98 -1.30 5.09
CA ASP A 60 33.40 -0.94 5.02
C ASP A 60 34.09 -0.99 6.39
N ASN A 61 33.32 -0.80 7.46
CA ASN A 61 33.80 -0.87 8.84
C ASN A 61 33.57 -2.25 9.47
N GLY A 62 33.28 -3.27 8.67
CA GLY A 62 33.19 -4.67 9.11
C GLY A 62 31.88 -5.04 9.79
N PHE A 63 30.84 -4.21 9.69
CA PHE A 63 29.52 -4.49 10.22
C PHE A 63 28.56 -5.01 9.15
N LEU A 64 27.47 -5.63 9.61
CA LEU A 64 26.32 -5.95 8.78
C LEU A 64 25.28 -4.85 8.96
N TYR A 65 24.56 -4.51 7.90
CA TYR A 65 23.48 -3.54 7.90
C TYR A 65 22.21 -4.22 7.39
N THR A 66 21.08 -3.97 8.05
CA THR A 66 19.80 -4.56 7.65
C THR A 66 18.67 -3.55 7.79
N GLU A 67 17.56 -3.87 7.15
CA GLU A 67 16.27 -3.23 7.31
C GLU A 67 15.20 -4.31 7.46
N GLY A 68 14.16 -4.01 8.26
CA GLY A 68 12.97 -4.84 8.30
C GLY A 68 11.91 -4.23 9.19
N VAL A 69 10.83 -4.98 9.43
CA VAL A 69 9.70 -4.52 10.24
C VAL A 69 9.78 -5.13 11.63
N VAL A 70 9.75 -4.31 12.66
CA VAL A 70 9.80 -4.79 14.05
C VAL A 70 8.46 -5.46 14.39
N GLU A 71 8.54 -6.64 14.97
CA GLU A 71 7.47 -7.28 15.72
C GLU A 71 7.85 -7.32 17.21
N VAL A 72 7.11 -6.56 18.04
CA VAL A 72 7.31 -6.55 19.49
C VAL A 72 6.46 -7.66 20.11
N LEU A 73 7.12 -8.55 20.86
CA LEU A 73 6.49 -9.67 21.53
C LEU A 73 6.01 -9.28 22.94
N PRO A 74 5.10 -10.07 23.57
CA PRO A 74 4.52 -9.75 24.88
C PRO A 74 5.54 -9.53 26.00
N ASP A 75 6.68 -10.21 25.95
CA ASP A 75 7.78 -10.08 26.92
C ASP A 75 8.60 -8.79 26.73
N GLY A 76 8.27 -7.97 25.73
CA GLY A 76 8.84 -6.65 25.50
C GLY A 76 10.16 -6.62 24.71
N TYR A 77 10.68 -7.78 24.30
CA TYR A 77 11.69 -7.85 23.23
C TYR A 77 10.99 -8.00 21.87
N GLY A 78 11.74 -7.89 20.78
CA GLY A 78 11.18 -8.03 19.45
C GLY A 78 12.14 -8.64 18.45
N PHE A 79 11.62 -8.88 17.26
CA PHE A 79 12.39 -9.32 16.10
C PHE A 79 12.13 -8.38 14.93
N LEU A 80 13.20 -8.08 14.19
CA LEU A 80 13.10 -7.44 12.89
C LEU A 80 12.80 -8.53 11.86
N ARG A 81 11.61 -8.48 11.28
CA ARG A 81 11.13 -9.41 10.27
C ARG A 81 11.48 -8.90 8.87
N ALA A 82 11.96 -9.80 8.03
CA ALA A 82 12.39 -9.44 6.68
C ALA A 82 11.22 -9.49 5.67
N PRO A 83 11.21 -8.59 4.67
CA PRO A 83 10.19 -8.58 3.61
C PRO A 83 10.16 -9.90 2.81
N GLU A 84 11.31 -10.56 2.62
CA GLU A 84 11.46 -11.80 1.85
C GLU A 84 10.65 -12.97 2.44
N PHE A 85 10.29 -12.89 3.73
CA PHE A 85 9.45 -13.87 4.42
C PHE A 85 8.03 -13.35 4.69
N SER A 86 7.61 -12.32 3.96
CA SER A 86 6.32 -11.62 4.16
C SER A 86 6.13 -11.12 5.59
N TYR A 87 7.22 -10.68 6.23
CA TYR A 87 7.27 -10.22 7.62
C TYR A 87 6.84 -11.24 8.67
N LEU A 88 6.99 -12.53 8.36
CA LEU A 88 6.78 -13.62 9.31
C LEU A 88 8.11 -14.16 9.85
N PRO A 89 8.08 -14.97 10.93
CA PRO A 89 9.29 -15.49 11.53
C PRO A 89 10.17 -16.23 10.52
N GLY A 90 11.42 -15.77 10.39
CA GLY A 90 12.42 -16.29 9.46
C GLY A 90 13.74 -16.64 10.17
N PRO A 91 14.62 -17.40 9.50
CA PRO A 91 15.92 -17.78 10.06
C PRO A 91 16.89 -16.59 10.22
N GLU A 92 16.67 -15.50 9.47
CA GLU A 92 17.54 -14.32 9.46
C GLU A 92 16.99 -13.17 10.33
N ASP A 93 15.98 -13.45 11.15
CA ASP A 93 15.39 -12.44 12.02
C ASP A 93 16.42 -11.85 12.99
N VAL A 94 16.36 -10.53 13.15
CA VAL A 94 17.28 -9.79 14.02
C VAL A 94 16.61 -9.49 15.35
N TYR A 95 17.21 -9.97 16.42
CA TYR A 95 16.79 -9.66 17.78
C TYR A 95 16.93 -8.17 18.09
N VAL A 96 15.85 -7.57 18.60
CA VAL A 96 15.78 -6.20 19.09
C VAL A 96 15.51 -6.22 20.60
N SER A 97 16.39 -5.59 21.36
CA SER A 97 16.32 -5.67 22.81
C SER A 97 15.19 -4.80 23.40
N PRO A 98 14.66 -5.13 24.59
CA PRO A 98 13.69 -4.28 25.27
C PRO A 98 14.20 -2.87 25.56
N SER A 99 15.52 -2.70 25.73
CA SER A 99 16.10 -1.38 25.96
C SER A 99 16.09 -0.53 24.69
N GLN A 100 16.35 -1.12 23.51
CA GLN A 100 16.24 -0.43 22.23
C GLN A 100 14.77 -0.06 21.93
N ILE A 101 13.85 -1.00 22.13
CA ILE A 101 12.41 -0.76 21.95
C ILE A 101 11.93 0.41 22.80
N ARG A 102 12.27 0.43 24.10
CA ARG A 102 11.91 1.55 24.98
C ARG A 102 12.63 2.84 24.60
N LYS A 103 13.94 2.78 24.30
CA LYS A 103 14.76 3.95 23.98
C LYS A 103 14.27 4.72 22.76
N PHE A 104 13.70 4.04 21.75
CA PHE A 104 13.23 4.66 20.52
C PHE A 104 11.69 4.64 20.39
N GLY A 105 10.98 4.13 21.39
CA GLY A 105 9.51 4.06 21.35
C GLY A 105 8.98 3.17 20.22
N LEU A 106 9.70 2.09 19.92
CA LEU A 106 9.36 1.16 18.84
C LEU A 106 8.08 0.41 19.14
N ARG A 107 7.28 0.18 18.11
CA ARG A 107 6.03 -0.59 18.11
C ARG A 107 6.05 -1.57 16.96
N THR A 108 5.25 -2.64 17.08
CA THR A 108 5.02 -3.56 15.97
C THR A 108 4.62 -2.79 14.71
N GLY A 109 5.25 -3.11 13.57
CA GLY A 109 5.07 -2.40 12.32
C GLY A 109 6.13 -1.34 12.01
N ASP A 110 6.97 -0.94 12.96
CA ASP A 110 8.01 0.06 12.66
C ASP A 110 9.06 -0.54 11.73
N THR A 111 9.28 0.09 10.57
CA THR A 111 10.44 -0.23 9.73
C THR A 111 11.68 0.30 10.43
N VAL A 112 12.63 -0.57 10.75
CA VAL A 112 13.87 -0.19 11.41
C VAL A 112 15.03 -0.63 10.55
N SER A 113 15.94 0.30 10.30
CA SER A 113 17.21 0.00 9.67
C SER A 113 18.36 0.35 10.58
N GLY A 114 19.44 -0.42 10.47
CA GLY A 114 20.60 -0.19 11.29
C GLY A 114 21.60 -1.32 11.26
N THR A 115 22.61 -1.14 12.11
CA THR A 115 23.77 -2.01 12.19
C THR A 115 23.50 -3.21 13.08
N ILE A 116 23.85 -4.40 12.60
CA ILE A 116 23.65 -5.68 13.29
C ILE A 116 24.98 -6.44 13.45
N ARG A 117 24.96 -7.42 14.37
CA ARG A 117 26.07 -8.37 14.57
C ARG A 117 25.58 -9.81 14.49
N LYS A 118 26.51 -10.70 14.14
CA LYS A 118 26.31 -12.16 14.21
C LYS A 118 26.06 -12.62 15.66
N PRO A 119 25.32 -13.74 15.85
CA PRO A 119 25.16 -14.37 17.16
C PRO A 119 26.52 -14.72 17.76
N LYS A 120 26.69 -14.43 19.06
CA LYS A 120 27.82 -14.90 19.86
C LYS A 120 27.58 -16.35 20.31
N SER A 121 28.59 -16.98 20.90
CA SER A 121 28.44 -18.33 21.47
C SER A 121 27.27 -18.39 22.45
N GLY A 122 26.30 -19.27 22.19
CA GLY A 122 25.07 -19.41 22.97
C GLY A 122 23.87 -18.58 22.49
N GLU A 123 24.05 -17.66 21.54
CA GLU A 123 22.97 -16.91 20.90
C GLU A 123 22.53 -17.61 19.60
N LYS A 124 21.23 -17.53 19.27
CA LYS A 124 20.66 -18.13 18.05
C LYS A 124 20.46 -17.15 16.90
N TYR A 125 20.21 -15.88 17.22
CA TYR A 125 19.78 -14.86 16.27
C TYR A 125 20.85 -13.78 16.08
N PHE A 126 20.81 -13.09 14.94
CA PHE A 126 21.48 -11.81 14.79
C PHE A 126 20.93 -10.81 15.83
N ALA A 127 21.72 -9.82 16.21
CA ALA A 127 21.30 -8.82 17.18
C ALA A 127 21.54 -7.40 16.66
N MET A 128 20.54 -6.53 16.88
CA MET A 128 20.64 -5.11 16.57
C MET A 128 21.68 -4.45 17.48
N VAL A 129 22.70 -3.83 16.90
CA VAL A 129 23.74 -3.09 17.64
C VAL A 129 23.35 -1.62 17.76
N ARG A 130 22.96 -1.01 16.65
CA ARG A 130 22.59 0.40 16.56
C ARG A 130 21.42 0.57 15.60
N VAL A 131 20.39 1.27 16.07
CA VAL A 131 19.27 1.71 15.25
C VAL A 131 19.67 3.03 14.59
N ASP A 132 19.65 3.05 13.27
CA ASP A 132 20.07 4.20 12.46
C ASP A 132 18.86 4.99 11.95
N ALA A 133 17.77 4.32 11.57
CA ALA A 133 16.51 4.95 11.21
C ALA A 133 15.28 4.19 11.74
N VAL A 134 14.16 4.90 11.88
CA VAL A 134 12.83 4.34 12.16
C VAL A 134 11.83 4.96 11.20
N ASN A 135 11.18 4.15 10.38
CA ASN A 135 10.27 4.57 9.29
C ASN A 135 10.90 5.64 8.40
N PHE A 136 12.16 5.40 8.01
CA PHE A 136 12.98 6.25 7.16
C PHE A 136 13.45 7.58 7.76
N ASP A 137 13.01 7.88 8.98
CA ASP A 137 13.38 9.08 9.72
C ASP A 137 14.46 8.80 10.79
N PRO A 138 15.11 9.87 11.31
CA PRO A 138 15.86 9.81 12.55
C PRO A 138 15.10 9.10 13.70
N PRO A 139 15.75 8.19 14.46
CA PRO A 139 15.07 7.35 15.45
C PRO A 139 14.38 8.09 16.60
N ASP A 140 14.76 9.33 16.87
CA ASP A 140 14.20 10.18 17.93
C ASP A 140 12.81 10.74 17.58
N ILE A 141 12.50 10.89 16.28
CA ILE A 141 11.17 11.33 15.80
C ILE A 141 10.09 10.31 16.19
N ALA A 142 10.42 9.01 16.15
CA ALA A 142 9.49 7.93 16.46
C ALA A 142 8.90 7.99 17.88
N GLN A 143 9.58 8.63 18.83
CA GLN A 143 9.04 8.82 20.19
C GLN A 143 7.99 9.93 20.28
N GLN A 144 8.09 10.94 19.42
CA GLN A 144 7.28 12.16 19.48
C GLN A 144 6.02 12.07 18.63
N ARG A 145 5.97 11.14 17.67
CA ARG A 145 4.82 10.95 16.77
C ARG A 145 3.52 10.68 17.53
N LYS A 146 2.44 11.27 17.04
CA LYS A 146 1.08 10.94 17.47
C LYS A 146 0.76 9.50 17.05
N ARG A 147 -0.08 8.82 17.83
CA ARG A 147 -0.57 7.48 17.45
C ARG A 147 -1.64 7.61 16.38
N PHE A 148 -1.68 6.67 15.44
CA PHE A 148 -2.62 6.62 14.31
C PHE A 148 -4.08 6.79 14.75
N LYS A 149 -4.47 6.14 15.84
CA LYS A 149 -5.83 6.23 16.40
C LYS A 149 -6.22 7.62 16.93
N ASN A 150 -5.24 8.49 17.18
CA ASN A 150 -5.42 9.84 17.71
C ASN A 150 -5.32 10.90 16.61
N LEU A 151 -4.99 10.52 15.37
CA LEU A 151 -4.93 11.42 14.21
C LEU A 151 -6.34 11.76 13.74
N THR A 152 -6.54 12.99 13.26
CA THR A 152 -7.87 13.48 12.84
C THR A 152 -8.22 12.91 11.45
N PRO A 153 -9.27 12.09 11.31
CA PRO A 153 -9.68 11.54 10.01
C PRO A 153 -10.43 12.59 9.18
N LEU A 154 -10.02 12.77 7.93
CA LEU A 154 -10.69 13.62 6.95
C LEU A 154 -11.19 12.81 5.74
N HIS A 155 -12.00 13.47 4.91
CA HIS A 155 -12.25 12.98 3.55
C HIS A 155 -10.98 13.12 2.70
N PRO A 156 -10.80 12.29 1.66
CA PRO A 156 -9.76 12.51 0.66
C PRO A 156 -9.95 13.86 -0.03
N GLU A 157 -8.89 14.67 -0.07
CA GLU A 157 -8.86 16.00 -0.69
C GLU A 157 -7.71 16.13 -1.72
N LYS A 158 -6.68 15.29 -1.61
CA LYS A 158 -5.60 15.18 -2.60
C LYS A 158 -5.93 14.03 -3.55
N ARG A 159 -6.19 14.33 -4.83
CA ARG A 159 -6.47 13.33 -5.87
C ARG A 159 -5.23 12.50 -6.18
N ILE A 160 -5.44 11.19 -6.36
CA ILE A 160 -4.51 10.27 -7.01
C ILE A 160 -4.87 10.29 -8.50
N ARG A 161 -4.04 10.91 -9.34
CA ARG A 161 -4.24 10.93 -10.79
C ARG A 161 -3.71 9.62 -11.36
N LEU A 162 -4.60 8.80 -11.91
CA LEU A 162 -4.22 7.51 -12.49
C LEU A 162 -3.84 7.63 -13.96
N GLU A 163 -4.41 8.59 -14.69
CA GLU A 163 -4.07 8.82 -16.09
C GLU A 163 -2.56 9.00 -16.28
N HIS A 164 -1.97 8.10 -17.05
CA HIS A 164 -0.56 8.16 -17.44
C HIS A 164 -0.44 7.74 -18.90
N GLY A 165 -0.34 8.73 -19.79
CA GLY A 165 -0.26 8.53 -21.23
C GLY A 165 -1.58 8.10 -21.88
N LYS A 166 -1.64 8.27 -23.20
CA LYS A 166 -2.82 8.02 -24.04
C LYS A 166 -3.29 6.56 -24.01
N GLU A 167 -2.33 5.64 -24.03
CA GLU A 167 -2.57 4.20 -24.17
C GLU A 167 -3.19 3.57 -22.91
N ASN A 168 -3.09 4.24 -21.75
CA ASN A 168 -3.63 3.74 -20.48
C ASN A 168 -5.13 4.06 -20.33
N VAL A 169 -5.93 3.50 -21.24
CA VAL A 169 -7.39 3.73 -21.29
C VAL A 169 -8.07 3.33 -19.98
N ALA A 170 -7.61 2.26 -19.31
CA ALA A 170 -8.19 1.80 -18.05
C ALA A 170 -8.04 2.83 -16.94
N ALA A 171 -6.85 3.43 -16.77
CA ALA A 171 -6.64 4.49 -15.81
C ALA A 171 -7.43 5.75 -16.14
N ARG A 172 -7.49 6.12 -17.44
CA ARG A 172 -8.28 7.26 -17.91
C ARG A 172 -9.76 7.10 -17.60
N VAL A 173 -10.33 5.92 -17.84
CA VAL A 173 -11.72 5.59 -17.51
C VAL A 173 -11.94 5.64 -15.99
N LEU A 174 -11.00 5.13 -15.18
CA LEU A 174 -11.10 5.22 -13.72
C LEU A 174 -11.12 6.66 -13.22
N ASP A 175 -10.23 7.51 -13.73
CA ASP A 175 -10.15 8.92 -13.32
C ASP A 175 -11.44 9.70 -13.63
N LEU A 176 -12.15 9.33 -14.69
CA LEU A 176 -13.42 9.96 -15.08
C LEU A 176 -14.62 9.41 -14.31
N LEU A 177 -14.64 8.12 -13.99
CA LEU A 177 -15.81 7.45 -13.41
C LEU A 177 -15.71 7.29 -11.90
N SER A 178 -14.54 6.99 -11.37
CA SER A 178 -14.38 6.74 -9.95
C SER A 178 -13.05 7.33 -9.50
N PRO A 179 -12.94 8.68 -9.41
CA PRO A 179 -11.70 9.33 -9.03
C PRO A 179 -11.26 8.83 -7.65
N GLN A 180 -9.96 8.63 -7.49
CA GLN A 180 -9.36 8.13 -6.26
C GLN A 180 -8.60 9.27 -5.57
N GLY A 181 -8.54 9.25 -4.25
CA GLY A 181 -7.78 10.21 -3.46
C GLY A 181 -6.92 9.56 -2.40
N PHE A 182 -5.93 10.30 -1.90
CA PHE A 182 -5.15 9.91 -0.75
C PHE A 182 -6.05 9.81 0.49
N GLY A 183 -6.11 8.62 1.08
CA GLY A 183 -7.04 8.28 2.16
C GLY A 183 -8.31 7.56 1.71
N GLN A 184 -8.43 7.17 0.43
CA GLN A 184 -9.63 6.49 -0.09
C GLN A 184 -9.80 5.08 0.50
N ARG A 185 -11.07 4.69 0.71
CA ARG A 185 -11.51 3.32 0.95
C ARG A 185 -12.26 2.81 -0.28
N ALA A 186 -11.52 2.30 -1.25
CA ALA A 186 -12.07 1.88 -2.52
C ALA A 186 -12.25 0.37 -2.59
N ILE A 187 -13.37 -0.06 -3.16
CA ILE A 187 -13.66 -1.46 -3.43
C ILE A 187 -13.75 -1.67 -4.95
N ILE A 188 -12.91 -2.53 -5.49
CA ILE A 188 -13.05 -3.06 -6.85
C ILE A 188 -13.93 -4.31 -6.77
N VAL A 189 -15.22 -4.14 -7.07
CA VAL A 189 -16.22 -5.20 -7.03
C VAL A 189 -16.11 -5.99 -8.33
N SER A 190 -15.64 -7.23 -8.27
CA SER A 190 -15.33 -8.00 -9.47
C SER A 190 -15.92 -9.40 -9.42
N PRO A 191 -16.64 -9.84 -10.47
CA PRO A 191 -16.82 -11.26 -10.69
C PRO A 191 -15.49 -11.91 -11.11
N PRO A 192 -15.36 -13.25 -10.97
CA PRO A 192 -14.20 -13.96 -11.50
C PRO A 192 -14.01 -13.68 -12.99
N ARG A 193 -12.74 -13.57 -13.44
CA ARG A 193 -12.33 -13.34 -14.84
C ARG A 193 -12.76 -12.01 -15.47
N ALA A 194 -13.17 -11.01 -14.67
CA ALA A 194 -13.53 -9.69 -15.19
C ALA A 194 -12.35 -8.70 -15.35
N GLY A 195 -11.12 -9.14 -15.07
CA GLY A 195 -9.92 -8.32 -15.21
C GLY A 195 -9.47 -7.57 -13.94
N LYS A 196 -9.83 -8.04 -12.74
CA LYS A 196 -9.42 -7.44 -11.45
C LYS A 196 -7.91 -7.20 -11.36
N THR A 197 -7.11 -8.20 -11.75
CA THR A 197 -5.65 -8.18 -11.61
C THR A 197 -5.04 -7.14 -12.55
N LEU A 198 -5.50 -7.10 -13.80
CA LEU A 198 -5.06 -6.11 -14.78
C LEU A 198 -5.39 -4.68 -14.32
N LEU A 199 -6.55 -4.49 -13.71
CA LEU A 199 -6.94 -3.18 -13.17
C LEU A 199 -6.07 -2.77 -11.97
N LEU A 200 -5.79 -3.69 -11.04
CA LEU A 200 -4.87 -3.42 -9.93
C LEU A 200 -3.45 -3.10 -10.41
N GLN A 201 -2.91 -3.85 -11.38
CA GLN A 201 -1.62 -3.57 -12.01
C GLN A 201 -1.60 -2.19 -12.68
N THR A 202 -2.70 -1.82 -13.34
CA THR A 202 -2.85 -0.50 -13.95
C THR A 202 -2.76 0.59 -12.89
N ILE A 203 -3.47 0.43 -11.77
CA ILE A 203 -3.43 1.40 -10.65
C ILE A 203 -2.01 1.48 -10.06
N ALA A 204 -1.36 0.34 -9.83
CA ALA A 204 0.00 0.28 -9.29
C ALA A 204 1.01 1.05 -10.15
N ARG A 205 1.06 0.75 -11.45
CA ARG A 205 1.93 1.46 -12.40
C ARG A 205 1.63 2.95 -12.48
N SER A 206 0.35 3.32 -12.38
CA SER A 206 -0.06 4.73 -12.43
C SER A 206 0.39 5.48 -11.17
N LEU A 207 0.32 4.84 -10.00
CA LEU A 207 0.85 5.38 -8.75
C LEU A 207 2.37 5.56 -8.83
N GLU A 208 3.11 4.56 -9.32
CA GLU A 208 4.56 4.66 -9.48
C GLU A 208 4.97 5.82 -10.38
N ALA A 209 4.25 6.02 -11.48
CA ALA A 209 4.63 6.98 -12.48
C ALA A 209 4.17 8.41 -12.16
N ASN A 210 3.03 8.58 -11.50
CA ASN A 210 2.44 9.90 -11.20
C ASN A 210 2.64 10.33 -9.74
N HIS A 211 2.87 9.38 -8.84
CA HIS A 211 2.97 9.58 -7.39
C HIS A 211 4.14 8.78 -6.79
N PRO A 212 5.39 9.00 -7.26
CA PRO A 212 6.56 8.28 -6.76
C PRO A 212 6.84 8.56 -5.28
N GLU A 213 6.24 9.60 -4.70
CA GLU A 213 6.30 9.89 -3.26
C GLU A 213 5.43 8.95 -2.40
N ALA A 214 4.45 8.27 -3.01
CA ALA A 214 3.53 7.40 -2.28
C ALA A 214 4.18 6.05 -1.98
N TYR A 215 4.00 5.58 -0.76
CA TYR A 215 4.48 4.25 -0.36
C TYR A 215 3.45 3.19 -0.75
N VAL A 216 3.71 2.45 -1.83
CA VAL A 216 2.79 1.45 -2.38
C VAL A 216 3.11 0.06 -1.84
N ILE A 217 2.11 -0.59 -1.23
CA ILE A 217 2.16 -1.99 -0.78
C ILE A 217 1.11 -2.78 -1.55
N VAL A 218 1.52 -3.81 -2.27
CA VAL A 218 0.61 -4.80 -2.85
C VAL A 218 0.50 -5.98 -1.92
N LEU A 219 -0.68 -6.18 -1.34
CA LEU A 219 -0.96 -7.27 -0.40
C LEU A 219 -1.80 -8.35 -1.10
N LEU A 220 -1.19 -9.51 -1.32
CA LEU A 220 -1.82 -10.66 -1.98
C LEU A 220 -2.15 -11.75 -0.96
N ILE A 221 -3.42 -12.08 -0.81
CA ILE A 221 -3.94 -13.03 0.19
C ILE A 221 -4.66 -14.17 -0.49
N ASP A 222 -4.22 -15.41 -0.23
CA ASP A 222 -4.83 -16.64 -0.72
C ASP A 222 -4.96 -16.64 -2.25
N GLU A 223 -3.94 -16.08 -2.91
CA GLU A 223 -3.84 -16.01 -4.37
C GLU A 223 -2.82 -17.02 -4.90
N ARG A 224 -2.80 -17.23 -6.21
CA ARG A 224 -1.95 -18.22 -6.86
C ARG A 224 -0.48 -17.78 -6.94
N PRO A 225 0.49 -18.68 -6.75
CA PRO A 225 1.92 -18.35 -6.84
C PRO A 225 2.32 -17.68 -8.16
N GLU A 226 1.74 -18.09 -9.30
CA GLU A 226 2.01 -17.47 -10.59
C GLU A 226 1.50 -16.02 -10.69
N GLU A 227 0.38 -15.70 -10.02
CA GLU A 227 -0.16 -14.33 -9.98
C GLU A 227 0.67 -13.44 -9.05
N VAL A 228 1.23 -14.01 -7.96
CA VAL A 228 2.20 -13.31 -7.09
C VAL A 228 3.45 -12.94 -7.88
N THR A 229 4.04 -13.92 -8.58
CA THR A 229 5.26 -13.70 -9.39
C THR A 229 5.02 -12.67 -10.49
N ASP A 230 3.85 -12.69 -11.13
CA ASP A 230 3.49 -11.70 -12.16
C ASP A 230 3.42 -10.28 -11.58
N MET A 231 2.86 -10.13 -10.37
CA MET A 231 2.80 -8.85 -9.67
C MET A 231 4.19 -8.32 -9.28
N GLU A 232 5.04 -9.17 -8.70
CA GLU A 232 6.42 -8.83 -8.31
C GLU A 232 7.28 -8.35 -9.48
N ARG A 233 7.02 -8.87 -10.69
CA ARG A 233 7.75 -8.45 -11.91
C ARG A 233 7.16 -7.22 -12.57
N THR A 234 5.93 -6.88 -12.24
CA THR A 234 5.13 -5.86 -12.92
C THR A 234 5.11 -4.54 -12.16
N VAL A 235 5.19 -4.61 -10.84
CA VAL A 235 5.04 -3.48 -9.91
C VAL A 235 6.38 -3.28 -9.21
N ALA A 236 6.92 -2.07 -9.28
CA ALA A 236 8.12 -1.63 -8.58
C ALA A 236 7.89 -1.35 -7.08
N GLY A 237 6.63 -1.28 -6.64
CA GLY A 237 6.24 -1.22 -5.23
C GLY A 237 6.52 -2.50 -4.43
N GLU A 238 6.29 -2.42 -3.12
CA GLU A 238 6.51 -3.55 -2.21
C GLU A 238 5.39 -4.59 -2.35
N VAL A 239 5.74 -5.81 -2.77
CA VAL A 239 4.78 -6.92 -2.86
C VAL A 239 4.92 -7.84 -1.65
N VAL A 240 3.83 -8.01 -0.90
CA VAL A 240 3.74 -8.90 0.26
C VAL A 240 2.65 -9.93 -0.01
N ALA A 241 3.00 -11.21 0.02
CA ALA A 241 2.08 -12.27 -0.35
C ALA A 241 1.96 -13.40 0.68
N SER A 242 0.80 -14.03 0.70
CA SER A 242 0.56 -15.34 1.30
C SER A 242 -0.30 -16.15 0.33
N THR A 243 0.30 -17.11 -0.36
CA THR A 243 -0.37 -17.92 -1.39
C THR A 243 -1.42 -18.86 -0.80
N PHE A 244 -2.27 -19.45 -1.63
CA PHE A 244 -3.32 -20.39 -1.20
C PHE A 244 -2.80 -21.69 -0.55
N ASP A 245 -1.50 -22.00 -0.69
CA ASP A 245 -0.87 -23.17 -0.07
C ASP A 245 -0.72 -23.02 1.45
N GLU A 246 -0.86 -21.79 1.95
CA GLU A 246 -0.62 -21.43 3.32
C GLU A 246 -1.90 -21.48 4.19
N PRO A 247 -1.79 -21.68 5.51
CA PRO A 247 -2.96 -21.72 6.38
C PRO A 247 -3.59 -20.34 6.58
N ALA A 248 -4.90 -20.32 6.89
CA ALA A 248 -5.64 -19.09 7.18
C ALA A 248 -5.03 -18.23 8.30
N THR A 249 -4.36 -18.86 9.29
CA THR A 249 -3.63 -18.15 10.35
C THR A 249 -2.48 -17.31 9.80
N ARG A 250 -1.79 -17.80 8.75
CA ARG A 250 -0.73 -17.05 8.05
C ARG A 250 -1.32 -15.84 7.33
N HIS A 251 -2.40 -16.02 6.58
CA HIS A 251 -3.06 -14.91 5.87
C HIS A 251 -3.44 -13.76 6.82
N VAL A 252 -3.99 -14.10 7.98
CA VAL A 252 -4.34 -13.13 9.01
C VAL A 252 -3.10 -12.44 9.57
N ALA A 253 -2.04 -13.19 9.89
CA ALA A 253 -0.81 -12.63 10.44
C ALA A 253 -0.12 -11.65 9.44
N VAL A 254 -0.04 -12.02 8.16
CA VAL A 254 0.51 -11.15 7.10
C VAL A 254 -0.32 -9.87 6.95
N GLY A 255 -1.66 -9.99 6.95
CA GLY A 255 -2.53 -8.82 6.91
C GLY A 255 -2.37 -7.90 8.13
N GLU A 256 -2.24 -8.47 9.33
CA GLU A 256 -2.05 -7.71 10.57
C GLU A 256 -0.72 -6.94 10.58
N ILE A 257 0.40 -7.58 10.20
CA ILE A 257 1.72 -6.91 10.19
C ILE A 257 1.81 -5.82 9.11
N VAL A 258 1.26 -6.05 7.91
CA VAL A 258 1.20 -5.04 6.85
C VAL A 258 0.36 -3.84 7.27
N MET A 259 -0.77 -4.07 7.93
CA MET A 259 -1.59 -2.98 8.47
C MET A 259 -0.87 -2.19 9.56
N GLU A 260 -0.16 -2.86 10.47
CA GLU A 260 0.65 -2.14 11.46
C GLU A 260 1.77 -1.34 10.81
N LYS A 261 2.48 -1.90 9.82
CA LYS A 261 3.48 -1.18 9.02
C LYS A 261 2.91 0.09 8.39
N ALA A 262 1.81 -0.04 7.66
CA ALA A 262 1.16 1.10 7.03
C ALA A 262 0.77 2.18 8.04
N ARG A 263 0.23 1.79 9.21
CA ARG A 263 -0.10 2.75 10.28
C ARG A 263 1.13 3.47 10.82
N ARG A 264 2.28 2.79 10.95
CA ARG A 264 3.52 3.41 11.42
C ARG A 264 4.05 4.44 10.42
N LEU A 265 4.01 4.11 9.13
CA LEU A 265 4.41 5.04 8.07
C LEU A 265 3.49 6.29 8.03
N VAL A 266 2.17 6.12 8.16
CA VAL A 266 1.24 7.26 8.23
C VAL A 266 1.45 8.13 9.47
N GLU A 267 1.83 7.55 10.61
CA GLU A 267 2.19 8.32 11.80
C GLU A 267 3.44 9.21 11.59
N HIS A 268 4.23 8.94 10.55
CA HIS A 268 5.35 9.77 10.09
C HIS A 268 4.96 10.71 8.93
N GLY A 269 3.67 10.82 8.59
CA GLY A 269 3.19 11.72 7.55
C GLY A 269 3.35 11.18 6.12
N ILE A 270 3.61 9.89 5.96
CA ILE A 270 3.75 9.26 4.64
C ILE A 270 2.37 8.92 4.07
N ASP A 271 2.17 9.20 2.79
CA ASP A 271 1.01 8.72 2.01
C ASP A 271 1.22 7.24 1.65
N VAL A 272 0.47 6.35 2.28
CA VAL A 272 0.56 4.89 2.06
C VAL A 272 -0.65 4.41 1.25
N VAL A 273 -0.38 3.61 0.22
CA VAL A 273 -1.43 2.95 -0.59
C VAL A 273 -1.29 1.44 -0.49
N ILE A 274 -2.31 0.78 0.03
CA ILE A 274 -2.41 -0.69 0.03
C ILE A 274 -3.32 -1.13 -1.11
N LEU A 275 -2.77 -1.89 -2.05
CA LEU A 275 -3.50 -2.59 -3.09
C LEU A 275 -3.74 -4.03 -2.62
N LEU A 276 -4.97 -4.35 -2.19
CA LEU A 276 -5.31 -5.63 -1.57
C LEU A 276 -6.05 -6.55 -2.54
N ASP A 277 -5.49 -7.74 -2.80
CA ASP A 277 -6.13 -8.81 -3.55
C ASP A 277 -6.17 -10.10 -2.70
N SER A 278 -7.26 -10.44 -1.99
CA SER A 278 -8.55 -9.74 -1.94
C SER A 278 -9.09 -9.58 -0.52
N LEU A 279 -9.96 -8.58 -0.34
CA LEU A 279 -10.66 -8.35 0.92
C LEU A 279 -11.60 -9.51 1.27
N THR A 280 -12.21 -10.14 0.26
CA THR A 280 -13.07 -11.33 0.44
C THR A 280 -12.28 -12.49 1.03
N ARG A 281 -11.09 -12.78 0.49
CA ARG A 281 -10.24 -13.87 0.98
C ARG A 281 -9.68 -13.61 2.37
N LEU A 282 -9.30 -12.37 2.66
CA LEU A 282 -8.89 -11.97 4.02
C LEU A 282 -10.04 -12.17 5.03
N ALA A 283 -11.27 -11.78 4.67
CA ALA A 283 -12.44 -12.00 5.52
C ALA A 283 -12.75 -13.48 5.74
N ARG A 284 -12.61 -14.33 4.70
CA ARG A 284 -12.73 -15.78 4.84
C ARG A 284 -11.69 -16.35 5.80
N ALA A 285 -10.43 -15.94 5.69
CA ALA A 285 -9.38 -16.37 6.59
C ALA A 285 -9.69 -16.01 8.05
N HIS A 286 -10.16 -14.78 8.30
CA HIS A 286 -10.63 -14.35 9.61
C HIS A 286 -11.81 -15.20 10.13
N ASN A 287 -12.77 -15.56 9.28
CA ASN A 287 -13.88 -16.43 9.65
C ASN A 287 -13.42 -17.84 10.06
N THR A 288 -12.40 -18.38 9.39
CA THR A 288 -11.84 -19.69 9.73
C THR A 288 -11.09 -19.70 11.05
N VAL A 289 -10.35 -18.64 11.37
CA VAL A 289 -9.51 -18.59 12.59
C VAL A 289 -10.23 -18.08 13.83
N THR A 290 -11.34 -17.36 13.66
CA THR A 290 -12.08 -16.77 14.79
C THR A 290 -12.81 -17.86 15.56
N PRO A 291 -12.64 -17.94 16.90
CA PRO A 291 -13.42 -18.88 17.72
C PRO A 291 -14.92 -18.61 17.58
N THR A 292 -15.71 -19.68 17.46
CA THR A 292 -17.15 -19.60 17.25
C THR A 292 -17.85 -18.81 18.37
N SER A 293 -18.61 -17.78 18.01
CA SER A 293 -19.39 -16.96 18.94
C SER A 293 -20.71 -17.63 19.38
N GLY A 294 -21.07 -18.74 18.73
CA GLY A 294 -22.38 -19.39 18.86
C GLY A 294 -23.48 -18.71 18.03
N ARG A 295 -23.18 -17.62 17.31
CA ARG A 295 -24.10 -16.91 16.42
C ARG A 295 -23.53 -16.88 15.00
N VAL A 296 -24.06 -17.76 14.17
CA VAL A 296 -23.70 -17.84 12.75
C VAL A 296 -24.75 -17.10 11.93
N LEU A 297 -24.30 -16.10 11.17
CA LEU A 297 -25.10 -15.34 10.23
C LEU A 297 -25.40 -16.19 8.98
N THR A 298 -26.29 -15.68 8.13
CA THR A 298 -26.54 -16.26 6.80
C THR A 298 -25.22 -16.45 6.05
N GLY A 299 -25.10 -17.56 5.32
CA GLY A 299 -23.88 -17.85 4.54
C GLY A 299 -22.73 -18.44 5.35
N GLY A 300 -22.91 -18.79 6.63
CA GLY A 300 -21.89 -19.48 7.43
C GLY A 300 -20.82 -18.56 8.00
N VAL A 301 -21.10 -17.25 8.06
CA VAL A 301 -20.19 -16.24 8.63
C VAL A 301 -20.49 -16.08 10.11
N ASP A 302 -19.48 -16.20 10.97
CA ASP A 302 -19.63 -15.90 12.39
C ASP A 302 -19.85 -14.39 12.61
N ALA A 303 -20.73 -14.02 13.54
CA ALA A 303 -21.05 -12.62 13.80
C ALA A 303 -19.83 -11.76 14.18
N ASN A 304 -18.81 -12.35 14.80
CA ASN A 304 -17.60 -11.64 15.21
C ASN A 304 -16.47 -11.72 14.17
N ALA A 305 -16.56 -12.64 13.19
CA ALA A 305 -15.51 -12.87 12.22
C ALA A 305 -15.20 -11.65 11.33
N LEU A 306 -16.21 -10.81 11.06
CA LEU A 306 -16.06 -9.65 10.18
C LEU A 306 -15.57 -8.39 10.92
N GLU A 307 -15.48 -8.38 12.25
CA GLU A 307 -15.07 -7.21 13.01
C GLU A 307 -13.64 -6.77 12.65
N LYS A 308 -12.70 -7.71 12.63
CA LYS A 308 -11.29 -7.44 12.31
C LYS A 308 -11.11 -6.99 10.84
N PRO A 309 -11.63 -7.71 9.83
CA PRO A 309 -11.60 -7.25 8.44
C PRO A 309 -12.24 -5.87 8.23
N LYS A 310 -13.37 -5.58 8.88
CA LYS A 310 -13.98 -4.24 8.83
C LYS A 310 -13.08 -3.16 9.41
N LYS A 311 -12.42 -3.43 10.54
CA LYS A 311 -11.44 -2.50 11.12
C LYS A 311 -10.23 -2.33 10.21
N PHE A 312 -9.77 -3.39 9.54
CA PHE A 312 -8.70 -3.32 8.55
C PHE A 312 -9.08 -2.34 7.43
N PHE A 313 -10.20 -2.59 6.74
CA PHE A 313 -10.62 -1.76 5.60
C PHE A 313 -11.02 -0.33 6.03
N GLY A 314 -11.71 -0.20 7.17
CA GLY A 314 -12.06 1.07 7.79
C GLY A 314 -10.89 1.85 8.39
N SER A 315 -9.67 1.31 8.37
CA SER A 315 -8.48 2.05 8.78
C SER A 315 -8.11 3.13 7.76
N ALA A 316 -8.40 2.92 6.47
CA ALA A 316 -8.08 3.89 5.42
C ALA A 316 -8.83 5.22 5.60
N ARG A 317 -8.06 6.31 5.56
CA ARG A 317 -8.47 7.68 5.87
C ARG A 317 -7.40 8.67 5.43
N ASN A 318 -7.82 9.88 5.09
CA ASN A 318 -6.93 11.04 4.99
C ASN A 318 -6.67 11.59 6.42
N ILE A 319 -5.49 12.16 6.67
CA ILE A 319 -5.10 12.68 7.98
C ILE A 319 -4.80 14.17 7.91
N GLU A 320 -5.43 14.95 8.80
CA GLU A 320 -5.21 16.40 8.89
C GLU A 320 -3.76 16.77 9.21
N GLU A 321 -3.11 16.00 10.10
CA GLU A 321 -1.74 16.27 10.54
C GLU A 321 -0.65 15.83 9.56
N GLY A 322 -1.02 15.24 8.42
CA GLY A 322 -0.09 14.76 7.39
C GLY A 322 -0.16 13.26 7.16
N GLY A 323 0.15 12.85 5.93
CA GLY A 323 0.05 11.48 5.45
C GLY A 323 -1.39 11.02 5.21
N SER A 324 -1.52 9.80 4.70
CA SER A 324 -2.82 9.18 4.47
C SER A 324 -2.69 7.67 4.36
N LEU A 325 -3.75 6.95 4.73
CA LEU A 325 -3.86 5.52 4.45
C LEU A 325 -4.93 5.31 3.38
N THR A 326 -4.52 4.93 2.19
CA THR A 326 -5.40 4.53 1.09
C THR A 326 -5.45 3.01 1.03
N ILE A 327 -6.66 2.43 0.92
CA ILE A 327 -6.83 1.00 0.67
C ILE A 327 -7.75 0.85 -0.54
N ILE A 328 -7.21 0.24 -1.60
CA ILE A 328 -7.95 -0.16 -2.79
C ILE A 328 -7.96 -1.69 -2.79
N ALA A 329 -9.12 -2.27 -2.49
CA ALA A 329 -9.23 -3.71 -2.31
C ALA A 329 -10.20 -4.34 -3.31
N THR A 330 -9.87 -5.53 -3.81
CA THR A 330 -10.81 -6.32 -4.61
C THR A 330 -11.80 -7.04 -3.70
N ALA A 331 -13.06 -7.10 -4.14
CA ALA A 331 -14.11 -7.90 -3.53
C ALA A 331 -14.76 -8.78 -4.58
N LEU A 332 -14.84 -10.08 -4.30
CA LEU A 332 -15.42 -11.06 -5.21
C LEU A 332 -16.94 -11.08 -5.09
N ILE A 333 -17.63 -11.01 -6.23
CA ILE A 333 -19.08 -11.21 -6.34
C ILE A 333 -19.39 -12.30 -7.36
N GLU A 334 -20.64 -12.77 -7.39
CA GLU A 334 -21.11 -13.78 -8.35
C GLU A 334 -20.25 -15.05 -8.37
N THR A 335 -19.74 -15.46 -7.21
CA THR A 335 -18.93 -16.68 -7.01
C THR A 335 -19.80 -17.92 -6.79
N GLY A 336 -21.11 -17.75 -6.60
CA GLY A 336 -22.03 -18.79 -6.17
C GLY A 336 -21.98 -19.07 -4.66
N SER A 337 -21.16 -18.36 -3.89
CA SER A 337 -21.06 -18.48 -2.43
C SER A 337 -21.88 -17.40 -1.73
N ARG A 338 -22.89 -17.83 -0.96
CA ARG A 338 -23.66 -16.93 -0.07
C ARG A 338 -22.77 -16.24 0.98
N MET A 339 -21.66 -16.88 1.36
CA MET A 339 -20.69 -16.29 2.28
C MET A 339 -20.09 -15.01 1.68
N ASP A 340 -19.73 -15.04 0.39
CA ASP A 340 -19.10 -13.91 -0.28
C ASP A 340 -20.08 -12.75 -0.48
N GLU A 341 -21.35 -13.07 -0.78
CA GLU A 341 -22.43 -12.08 -0.87
C GLU A 341 -22.58 -11.33 0.46
N VAL A 342 -22.63 -12.07 1.58
CA VAL A 342 -22.73 -11.46 2.92
C VAL A 342 -21.48 -10.65 3.25
N ILE A 343 -20.29 -11.17 2.95
CA ILE A 343 -19.03 -10.43 3.13
C ILE A 343 -19.05 -9.11 2.35
N PHE A 344 -19.46 -9.14 1.08
CA PHE A 344 -19.51 -7.97 0.22
C PHE A 344 -20.46 -6.90 0.76
N GLU A 345 -21.69 -7.27 1.13
CA GLU A 345 -22.68 -6.33 1.66
C GLU A 345 -22.20 -5.66 2.95
N GLU A 346 -21.48 -6.38 3.81
CA GLU A 346 -20.91 -5.86 5.05
C GLU A 346 -19.78 -4.83 4.81
N PHE A 347 -19.04 -4.95 3.70
CA PHE A 347 -17.98 -4.00 3.34
C PHE A 347 -18.46 -2.83 2.50
N LYS A 348 -19.51 -3.01 1.70
CA LYS A 348 -20.10 -1.96 0.87
C LYS A 348 -20.46 -0.71 1.69
N GLY A 349 -21.00 -0.90 2.89
CA GLY A 349 -21.31 0.21 3.81
C GLY A 349 -20.08 0.93 4.39
N THR A 350 -18.90 0.30 4.34
CA THR A 350 -17.65 0.83 4.92
C THR A 350 -16.85 1.65 3.89
N GLY A 351 -16.94 1.28 2.61
CA GLY A 351 -16.27 1.94 1.50
C GLY A 351 -16.84 3.32 1.18
N ASN A 352 -16.02 4.15 0.53
CA ASN A 352 -16.43 5.46 0.00
C ASN A 352 -16.13 5.62 -1.50
N SER A 353 -15.54 4.62 -2.17
CA SER A 353 -15.49 4.51 -3.62
C SER A 353 -15.77 3.06 -4.04
N GLU A 354 -16.54 2.88 -5.10
CA GLU A 354 -16.88 1.58 -5.68
C GLU A 354 -16.50 1.61 -7.17
N VAL A 355 -15.72 0.62 -7.60
CA VAL A 355 -15.41 0.36 -9.01
C VAL A 355 -15.98 -1.01 -9.32
N VAL A 356 -17.06 -1.06 -10.09
CA VAL A 356 -17.78 -2.30 -10.35
C VAL A 356 -17.38 -2.84 -11.71
N LEU A 357 -16.94 -4.09 -11.77
CA LEU A 357 -16.66 -4.80 -13.02
C LEU A 357 -17.84 -5.68 -13.43
N GLU A 358 -18.14 -5.71 -14.72
CA GLU A 358 -19.26 -6.48 -15.29
C GLU A 358 -18.76 -7.67 -16.11
N ARG A 359 -19.25 -8.87 -15.76
CA ARG A 359 -18.98 -10.10 -16.54
C ARG A 359 -19.40 -9.95 -18.00
N ARG A 360 -20.52 -9.26 -18.27
CA ARG A 360 -21.05 -9.04 -19.62
C ARG A 360 -20.04 -8.34 -20.55
N LEU A 361 -19.32 -7.34 -20.04
CA LEU A 361 -18.29 -6.63 -20.80
C LEU A 361 -17.07 -7.55 -21.04
N ALA A 362 -16.62 -8.24 -19.99
CA ALA A 362 -15.50 -9.16 -20.08
C ALA A 362 -15.75 -10.33 -21.05
N ASP A 363 -16.95 -10.92 -21.05
CA ASP A 363 -17.36 -12.00 -21.97
C ASP A 363 -17.33 -11.55 -23.44
N LYS A 364 -17.60 -10.27 -23.68
CA LYS A 364 -17.48 -9.61 -25.01
C LYS A 364 -16.07 -9.11 -25.32
N ARG A 365 -15.11 -9.31 -24.42
CA ARG A 365 -13.72 -8.82 -24.51
C ARG A 365 -13.60 -7.29 -24.57
N ILE A 366 -14.55 -6.58 -23.94
CA ILE A 366 -14.50 -5.12 -23.79
C ILE A 366 -13.78 -4.81 -22.48
N PHE A 367 -12.59 -4.19 -22.58
CA PHE A 367 -11.77 -3.80 -21.43
C PHE A 367 -11.39 -2.32 -21.51
N PRO A 368 -11.43 -1.57 -20.38
CA PRO A 368 -11.74 -2.03 -19.02
C PRO A 368 -13.23 -2.41 -18.86
N ALA A 369 -13.50 -3.50 -18.14
CA ALA A 369 -14.85 -4.04 -17.96
C ALA A 369 -15.64 -3.30 -16.86
N ILE A 370 -15.51 -1.98 -16.77
CA ILE A 370 -16.08 -1.14 -15.70
C ILE A 370 -17.53 -0.78 -16.00
N ALA A 371 -18.42 -0.99 -15.03
CA ALA A 371 -19.81 -0.57 -15.08
C ALA A 371 -19.92 0.93 -14.81
N ILE A 372 -20.20 1.70 -15.85
CA ILE A 372 -20.24 3.17 -15.83
C ILE A 372 -21.24 3.70 -14.79
N ASN A 373 -22.46 3.14 -14.79
CA ASN A 373 -23.56 3.61 -13.95
C ASN A 373 -23.47 3.13 -12.50
N ARG A 374 -22.68 2.09 -12.22
CA ARG A 374 -22.56 1.47 -10.89
C ARG A 374 -21.28 1.87 -10.16
N SER A 375 -20.32 2.46 -10.86
CA SER A 375 -19.05 2.92 -10.29
C SER A 375 -19.13 4.39 -9.92
N GLY A 376 -18.48 4.78 -8.83
CA GLY A 376 -18.42 6.18 -8.39
C GLY A 376 -17.73 6.35 -7.05
N THR A 377 -17.40 7.60 -6.74
CA THR A 377 -16.74 8.01 -5.50
C THR A 377 -17.61 8.99 -4.74
N ARG A 378 -17.78 8.79 -3.42
CA ARG A 378 -18.48 9.73 -2.56
C ARG A 378 -17.64 10.99 -2.37
N LYS A 379 -18.30 12.15 -2.39
CA LYS A 379 -17.65 13.47 -2.28
C LYS A 379 -16.58 13.71 -3.36
N GLU A 380 -16.86 13.31 -4.59
CA GLU A 380 -15.94 13.52 -5.73
C GLU A 380 -15.67 15.00 -6.02
N GLU A 381 -16.53 15.91 -5.56
CA GLU A 381 -16.31 17.37 -5.60
C GLU A 381 -15.12 17.86 -4.79
N LEU A 382 -14.56 17.03 -3.89
CA LEU A 382 -13.32 17.32 -3.17
C LEU A 382 -12.07 16.90 -3.95
N LEU A 383 -12.23 16.11 -5.02
CA LEU A 383 -11.13 15.55 -5.82
C LEU A 383 -11.06 16.15 -7.23
N LEU A 384 -12.20 16.58 -7.76
CA LEU A 384 -12.34 17.16 -9.08
C LEU A 384 -12.61 18.66 -8.96
N ASP A 385 -12.02 19.47 -9.84
CA ASP A 385 -12.40 20.87 -9.92
C ASP A 385 -13.83 21.02 -10.48
N GLU A 386 -14.45 22.18 -10.26
CA GLU A 386 -15.85 22.42 -10.62
C GLU A 386 -16.13 22.22 -12.12
N THR A 387 -15.18 22.58 -12.98
CA THR A 387 -15.35 22.47 -14.43
C THR A 387 -15.23 21.01 -14.88
N GLU A 388 -14.23 20.30 -14.38
CA GLU A 388 -14.07 18.86 -14.62
C GLU A 388 -15.30 18.08 -14.14
N LEU A 389 -15.76 18.35 -12.91
CA LEU A 389 -16.92 17.70 -12.30
C LEU A 389 -18.19 17.86 -13.15
N GLN A 390 -18.49 19.08 -13.59
CA GLN A 390 -19.65 19.34 -14.45
C GLN A 390 -19.57 18.56 -15.77
N ARG A 391 -18.38 18.48 -16.39
CA ARG A 391 -18.17 17.74 -17.64
C ARG A 391 -18.30 16.23 -17.43
N VAL A 392 -17.75 15.69 -16.35
CA VAL A 392 -17.92 14.29 -15.95
C VAL A 392 -19.41 13.96 -15.74
N TRP A 393 -20.19 14.85 -15.13
CA TRP A 393 -21.63 14.64 -14.97
C TRP A 393 -22.39 14.66 -16.30
N MET A 394 -22.02 15.54 -17.23
CA MET A 394 -22.59 15.54 -18.58
C MET A 394 -22.27 14.23 -19.32
N LEU A 395 -21.03 13.77 -19.26
CA LEU A 395 -20.61 12.49 -19.80
C LEU A 395 -21.45 11.34 -19.24
N ARG A 396 -21.60 11.28 -17.91
CA ARG A 396 -22.41 10.26 -17.23
C ARG A 396 -23.86 10.28 -17.68
N LYS A 397 -24.47 11.46 -17.80
CA LYS A 397 -25.86 11.59 -18.30
C LYS A 397 -26.00 11.10 -19.73
N ALA A 398 -25.04 11.42 -20.61
CA ALA A 398 -25.05 10.98 -21.99
C ALA A 398 -24.94 9.45 -22.12
N LEU A 399 -24.08 8.83 -21.30
CA LEU A 399 -23.85 7.39 -21.32
C LEU A 399 -24.96 6.59 -20.61
N ALA A 400 -25.71 7.19 -19.67
CA ALA A 400 -26.73 6.50 -18.89
C ALA A 400 -27.90 5.96 -19.74
N ALA A 401 -28.19 6.56 -20.89
CA ALA A 401 -29.26 6.14 -21.80
C ALA A 401 -28.83 5.02 -22.77
N VAL A 402 -27.53 4.71 -22.83
CA VAL A 402 -26.95 3.75 -23.76
C VAL A 402 -26.76 2.39 -23.06
N GLN A 403 -26.87 1.29 -23.81
CA GLN A 403 -26.56 -0.04 -23.26
C GLN A 403 -25.09 -0.10 -22.81
N SER A 404 -24.80 -0.79 -21.70
CA SER A 404 -23.48 -0.76 -21.02
C SER A 404 -22.28 -1.10 -21.94
N ASP A 405 -22.47 -2.02 -22.90
CA ASP A 405 -21.45 -2.44 -23.86
C ASP A 405 -21.19 -1.38 -24.92
N GLU A 406 -22.25 -0.87 -25.54
CA GLU A 406 -22.15 0.22 -26.52
C GLU A 406 -21.58 1.50 -25.88
N ALA A 407 -21.97 1.78 -24.63
CA ALA A 407 -21.49 2.93 -23.88
C ALA A 407 -19.97 2.85 -23.62
N MET A 408 -19.49 1.68 -23.18
CA MET A 408 -18.07 1.48 -22.91
C MET A 408 -17.24 1.47 -24.20
N GLU A 409 -17.71 0.82 -25.28
CA GLU A 409 -17.04 0.86 -26.58
C GLU A 409 -16.94 2.29 -27.14
N LEU A 410 -18.02 3.06 -27.03
CA LEU A 410 -18.03 4.47 -27.43
C LEU A 410 -17.03 5.29 -26.61
N LEU A 411 -17.01 5.11 -25.30
CA LEU A 411 -16.08 5.81 -24.40
C LEU A 411 -14.63 5.47 -24.74
N ILE A 412 -14.28 4.19 -24.86
CA ILE A 412 -12.93 3.73 -25.26
C ILE A 412 -12.52 4.35 -26.60
N LYS A 413 -13.41 4.30 -27.59
CA LYS A 413 -13.15 4.84 -28.93
C LYS A 413 -12.87 6.35 -28.88
N ARG A 414 -13.66 7.11 -28.13
CA ARG A 414 -13.49 8.57 -28.00
C ARG A 414 -12.23 8.94 -27.22
N LEU A 415 -11.93 8.21 -26.13
CA LEU A 415 -10.68 8.41 -25.38
C LEU A 415 -9.46 8.16 -26.27
N GLY A 416 -9.47 7.12 -27.10
CA GLY A 416 -8.38 6.82 -28.03
C GLY A 416 -8.14 7.90 -29.10
N GLN A 417 -9.08 8.82 -29.32
CA GLN A 417 -8.94 9.94 -30.26
C GLN A 417 -8.29 11.18 -29.65
N THR A 418 -8.07 11.20 -28.34
CA THR A 418 -7.55 12.34 -27.57
C THR A 418 -6.31 11.92 -26.82
N GLU A 419 -5.39 12.85 -26.57
CA GLU A 419 -4.14 12.58 -25.88
C GLU A 419 -4.36 12.38 -24.37
N ASN A 420 -5.31 13.10 -23.79
CA ASN A 420 -5.62 13.02 -22.36
C ASN A 420 -7.10 13.31 -22.03
N ASN A 421 -7.48 13.12 -20.77
CA ASN A 421 -8.84 13.33 -20.28
C ASN A 421 -9.30 14.78 -20.33
N GLU A 422 -8.39 15.74 -20.15
CA GLU A 422 -8.72 17.17 -20.23
C GLU A 422 -9.16 17.56 -21.66
N GLU A 423 -8.43 17.11 -22.67
CA GLU A 423 -8.76 17.27 -24.08
C GLU A 423 -10.10 16.58 -24.38
N PHE A 424 -10.26 15.32 -23.98
CA PHE A 424 -11.50 14.57 -24.15
C PHE A 424 -12.72 15.32 -23.58
N LEU A 425 -12.64 15.76 -22.32
CA LEU A 425 -13.74 16.47 -21.66
C LEU A 425 -14.05 17.81 -22.33
N THR A 426 -13.07 18.44 -22.97
CA THR A 426 -13.26 19.67 -23.75
C THR A 426 -14.02 19.38 -25.06
N THR A 427 -13.82 18.24 -25.72
CA THR A 427 -14.61 17.88 -26.92
C THR A 427 -16.11 17.68 -26.63
N LEU A 428 -16.46 17.31 -25.40
CA LEU A 428 -17.86 17.11 -25.00
C LEU A 428 -18.64 18.42 -24.91
N SER A 429 -17.99 19.55 -24.60
CA SER A 429 -18.65 20.86 -24.56
C SER A 429 -18.92 21.42 -25.96
N GLU A 430 -18.06 21.14 -26.93
CA GLU A 430 -18.26 21.55 -28.34
C GLU A 430 -19.41 20.78 -29.02
N THR A 431 -19.68 19.55 -28.56
CA THR A 431 -20.70 18.67 -29.15
C THR A 431 -22.05 18.75 -28.41
N GLY A 432 -22.25 19.76 -27.56
CA GLY A 432 -23.30 19.79 -26.53
C GLY A 432 -24.30 20.96 -26.58
N VAL A 433 -24.74 21.43 -27.75
CA VAL A 433 -26.12 21.92 -28.01
C VAL A 433 -26.39 21.74 -29.52
N GLN A 434 -26.95 20.60 -29.91
CA GLN A 434 -27.88 20.48 -31.04
C GLN A 434 -28.67 19.18 -30.97
#